data_AF-A0A8B5XAG0-F1
#
_entry.id   AF-A0A8B5XAG0-F1
#
_cell.length_a   1.000
_cell.length_b   1.000
_cell.length_c   1.000
_cell.angle_alpha   90.00
_cell.angle_beta   90.00
_cell.angle_gamma   90.00
#
_symmetry.space_group_name_H-M   'P 1'
#
loop_
_entity.id
_entity.type
_entity.pdbx_description
1 polymer ?
#
loop_
_entity_poly.entity_id
_entity_poly.type
_entity_poly.pdbx_seq_one_letter_code
_entity_poly.pdbx_strand_id
1 'polypeptide(L)'
;MSIGIWELLLVLVIVLILFGGSRLRNLGTDLGSAIRGFQNSMKEGAKPENPEETAAGETPQAQARLGDSATLSADPLPKEQRDKV
;
A
#
# COMPACT_ATOMS: atom_id res chain seq x y z
N MET A 1 5.96 34.50 21.10
CA MET A 1 5.64 33.10 21.42
C MET A 1 4.73 32.58 20.34
N SER A 2 5.30 32.30 19.17
CA SER A 2 4.57 31.79 18.02
C SER A 2 4.65 30.27 18.10
N ILE A 3 3.50 29.60 18.09
CA ILE A 3 3.42 28.15 17.93
C ILE A 3 4.16 27.79 16.65
N GLY A 4 5.37 27.27 16.83
CA GLY A 4 6.25 26.85 15.76
C GLY A 4 5.98 25.41 15.35
N ILE A 5 6.56 25.05 14.22
CA ILE A 5 6.55 23.67 13.69
C ILE A 5 7.16 22.69 14.73
N TRP A 6 8.08 23.18 15.56
CA TRP A 6 8.71 22.40 16.62
C TRP A 6 7.76 21.99 17.74
N GLU A 7 6.88 22.88 18.23
CA GLU A 7 5.87 22.49 19.22
C GLU A 7 4.85 21.52 18.63
N LEU A 8 4.44 21.71 17.37
CA LEU A 8 3.49 20.82 16.70
C LEU A 8 4.04 19.38 16.57
N LEU A 9 5.32 19.24 16.25
CA LEU A 9 5.99 17.92 16.19
C LEU A 9 6.04 17.25 17.57
N LEU A 10 6.34 18.00 18.63
CA LEU A 10 6.37 17.44 19.99
C LEU A 10 4.99 16.93 20.41
N VAL A 11 3.93 17.70 20.13
CA VAL A 11 2.55 17.30 20.41
C VAL A 11 2.16 16.08 19.57
N LEU A 12 2.54 16.04 18.28
CA LEU A 12 2.27 14.92 17.39
C LEU A 12 2.87 13.60 17.92
N VAL A 13 4.10 13.64 18.44
CA VAL A 13 4.76 12.47 19.04
C VAL A 13 3.96 11.96 20.24
N ILE A 14 3.50 12.85 21.12
CA ILE A 14 2.69 12.45 22.29
C ILE A 14 1.38 11.80 21.84
N VAL A 15 0.69 12.39 20.85
CA VAL A 15 -0.56 11.83 20.31
C VAL A 15 -0.32 10.45 19.70
N LEU A 16 0.77 10.24 18.96
CA LEU A 16 1.13 8.94 18.39
C LEU A 16 1.39 7.87 19.46
N ILE A 17 1.96 8.25 20.60
CA ILE A 17 2.19 7.32 21.72
C ILE A 17 0.87 6.98 22.42
N LEU A 18 0.00 7.97 22.65
CA LEU A 18 -1.29 7.77 23.32
C LEU A 18 -2.30 6.97 22.49
N PHE A 19 -2.44 7.32 21.22
CA PHE A 19 -3.39 6.68 20.31
C PHE A 19 -2.81 5.45 19.60
N GLY A 20 -1.48 5.34 19.53
CA GLY A 20 -0.79 4.38 18.68
C GLY A 20 -0.85 4.76 17.20
N GLY A 21 0.22 4.50 16.45
CA GLY A 21 0.28 4.79 15.01
C GLY A 21 -0.78 4.06 14.17
N SER A 22 -1.31 2.94 14.65
CA SER A 22 -2.34 2.15 13.96
C SER A 22 -3.68 2.89 13.85
N ARG A 23 -4.14 3.54 14.94
CA ARG A 23 -5.39 4.32 14.94
C ARG A 23 -5.27 5.53 14.02
N LEU A 24 -4.17 6.28 14.15
CA LEU A 24 -3.89 7.46 13.33
C LEU A 24 -3.75 7.12 11.84
N ARG A 25 -3.18 5.95 11.50
CA ARG A 25 -3.04 5.52 10.10
C ARG A 25 -4.38 5.10 9.49
N ASN A 26 -5.22 4.37 10.23
CA ASN A 26 -6.54 3.99 9.74
C ASN A 26 -7.42 5.22 9.52
N LEU A 27 -7.54 6.09 10.53
CA LEU A 27 -8.29 7.35 10.43
C LEU A 27 -7.69 8.31 9.40
N GLY A 28 -6.35 8.42 9.37
CA GLY A 28 -5.63 9.30 8.45
C GLY A 28 -5.67 8.85 7.00
N THR A 29 -5.85 7.56 6.71
CA THR A 29 -6.02 7.07 5.33
C THR A 29 -7.38 7.53 4.78
N ASP A 30 -8.44 7.42 5.58
CA ASP A 30 -9.79 7.84 5.17
C ASP A 30 -9.89 9.36 5.03
N LEU A 31 -9.44 10.10 6.06
CA LEU A 31 -9.39 11.56 6.06
C LEU A 31 -8.45 12.10 4.97
N GLY A 32 -7.30 11.45 4.78
CA GLY A 32 -6.30 11.83 3.78
C GLY A 32 -6.81 11.65 2.36
N SER A 33 -7.56 10.58 2.09
CA SER A 33 -8.17 10.34 0.77
C SER A 33 -9.23 11.39 0.45
N ALA A 34 -10.08 11.75 1.42
CA ALA A 34 -11.08 12.81 1.27
C ALA A 34 -10.44 14.19 1.02
N ILE A 35 -9.41 14.54 1.80
CA ILE A 35 -8.68 15.81 1.64
C ILE A 35 -7.93 15.86 0.30
N ARG A 36 -7.37 14.73 -0.16
CA ARG A 36 -6.67 14.64 -1.44
C ARG A 36 -7.61 14.83 -2.63
N GLY A 37 -8.81 14.25 -2.59
CA GLY A 37 -9.85 14.49 -3.58
C GLY A 37 -10.29 15.95 -3.61
N PHE A 38 -10.53 16.56 -2.45
CA PHE A 38 -10.89 17.98 -2.34
C PHE A 38 -9.81 18.91 -2.92
N GLN A 39 -8.54 18.65 -2.60
CA GLN A 39 -7.42 19.44 -3.11
C GLN A 39 -7.25 19.26 -4.63
N ASN A 40 -7.43 18.06 -5.16
CA ASN A 40 -7.43 17.80 -6.60
C ASN A 40 -8.55 18.58 -7.30
N SER A 41 -9.79 18.53 -6.81
CA SER A 41 -10.92 19.28 -7.39
C SER A 41 -10.72 20.79 -7.33
N MET A 42 -10.12 21.32 -6.25
CA MET A 42 -9.76 22.74 -6.15
C MET A 42 -8.71 23.15 -7.19
N LYS A 43 -7.74 22.27 -7.50
CA LYS A 43 -6.72 22.54 -8.52
C LYS A 43 -7.26 22.39 -9.94
N GLU A 44 -8.16 21.45 -10.16
CA GLU A 44 -8.78 21.18 -11.45
C GLU A 44 -9.77 22.28 -11.86
N GLY A 45 -10.45 22.91 -10.91
CA GLY A 45 -11.21 24.14 -11.16
C GLY A 45 -10.38 25.35 -11.63
N ALA A 46 -9.04 25.27 -11.56
CA ALA A 46 -8.12 26.34 -11.93
C ALA A 46 -7.28 26.04 -13.20
N LYS A 47 -7.41 24.86 -13.83
CA LYS A 47 -6.62 24.48 -15.02
C LYS A 47 -7.49 23.70 -16.03
N PRO A 48 -7.38 23.94 -17.35
CA PRO A 48 -8.15 23.17 -18.33
C PRO A 48 -7.73 21.69 -18.32
N GLU A 49 -8.76 20.86 -18.44
CA GLU A 49 -8.83 19.40 -18.33
C GLU A 49 -7.66 18.59 -18.93
N ASN A 50 -7.07 17.70 -18.12
CA ASN A 50 -6.40 16.50 -18.63
C ASN A 50 -6.63 15.32 -17.64
N PRO A 51 -7.46 14.33 -18.00
CA PRO A 51 -7.88 13.26 -17.10
C PRO A 51 -6.90 12.09 -17.16
N GLU A 52 -5.73 12.21 -16.55
CA GLU A 52 -4.91 11.05 -16.20
C GLU A 52 -4.35 11.20 -14.80
N GLU A 53 -4.48 10.11 -14.04
CA GLU A 53 -3.80 9.83 -12.77
C GLU A 53 -4.52 10.24 -11.47
N THR A 54 -5.28 9.31 -10.89
CA THR A 54 -5.09 8.95 -9.47
C THR A 54 -5.54 7.50 -9.26
N ALA A 55 -4.63 6.57 -9.56
CA ALA A 55 -4.59 5.26 -8.91
C ALA A 55 -3.86 5.39 -7.57
N ALA A 56 -4.44 4.91 -6.47
CA ALA A 56 -3.72 4.38 -5.31
C ALA A 56 -4.72 3.87 -4.26
N GLY A 57 -5.05 2.58 -4.33
CA GLY A 57 -5.82 1.87 -3.31
C GLY A 57 -5.81 0.35 -3.47
N GLU A 58 -4.81 -0.23 -4.16
CA GLU A 58 -4.58 -1.67 -4.12
C GLU A 58 -3.52 -1.97 -3.06
N THR A 59 -3.97 -2.62 -1.99
CA THR A 59 -3.14 -3.16 -0.90
C THR A 59 -2.05 -4.09 -1.45
N PRO A 60 -0.74 -3.84 -1.20
CA PRO A 60 0.30 -4.80 -1.48
C PRO A 60 0.19 -6.02 -0.54
N GLN A 61 -0.14 -7.16 -1.16
CA GLN A 61 0.22 -8.53 -0.81
C GLN A 61 0.92 -8.75 0.56
N ALA A 62 0.18 -9.32 1.51
CA ALA A 62 0.78 -10.17 2.55
C ALA A 62 1.10 -11.53 1.92
N GLN A 63 2.24 -11.57 1.24
CA GLN A 63 2.85 -12.79 0.72
C GLN A 63 3.44 -13.57 1.90
N ALA A 64 2.68 -14.51 2.46
CA ALA A 64 3.26 -15.60 3.26
C ALA A 64 3.77 -16.68 2.29
N ARG A 65 4.92 -16.40 1.65
CA ARG A 65 5.73 -17.46 1.04
C ARG A 65 6.57 -18.06 2.16
N LEU A 66 6.39 -19.35 2.46
CA LEU A 66 7.40 -20.27 3.01
C LEU A 66 6.73 -21.64 3.17
N GLY A 67 6.81 -22.44 2.12
CA GLY A 67 6.30 -23.82 2.08
C GLY A 67 6.64 -24.54 0.77
N ASP A 68 7.73 -24.13 0.11
CA ASP A 68 8.40 -24.95 -0.90
C ASP A 68 9.51 -25.71 -0.17
N SER A 69 9.18 -26.84 0.45
CA SER A 69 10.14 -27.86 0.83
C SER A 69 9.41 -29.17 1.06
N ALA A 70 9.73 -30.16 0.23
CA ALA A 70 9.46 -31.58 0.43
C ALA A 70 7.98 -32.01 0.35
N THR A 71 7.53 -32.36 -0.85
CA THR A 71 7.08 -33.74 -1.17
C THR A 71 6.77 -33.80 -2.67
N LEU A 72 7.63 -34.46 -3.45
CA LEU A 72 7.63 -35.91 -3.65
C LEU A 72 6.72 -36.28 -4.84
N SER A 73 7.39 -36.66 -5.92
CA SER A 73 6.95 -37.67 -6.89
C SER A 73 6.10 -37.23 -8.09
N ALA A 74 6.81 -37.27 -9.22
CA ALA A 74 6.42 -38.00 -10.42
C ALA A 74 5.35 -37.35 -11.31
N ASP A 75 5.84 -36.39 -12.08
CA ASP A 75 5.37 -35.98 -13.39
C ASP A 75 5.07 -37.21 -14.30
N PRO A 76 3.83 -37.39 -14.79
CA PRO A 76 3.52 -38.40 -15.79
C PRO A 76 3.68 -37.82 -17.20
N LEU A 77 4.87 -37.97 -17.79
CA LEU A 77 5.09 -37.76 -19.22
C LEU A 77 5.82 -38.95 -19.85
N PRO A 78 5.09 -39.89 -20.47
CA PRO A 78 5.66 -40.95 -21.29
C PRO A 78 5.89 -40.41 -22.70
N LYS A 79 7.16 -40.38 -23.15
CA LYS A 79 7.63 -40.42 -24.55
C LYS A 79 9.13 -40.09 -24.63
N GLU A 80 9.98 -41.09 -24.88
CA GLU A 80 11.26 -41.01 -25.62
C GLU A 80 11.95 -42.41 -25.53
N GLN A 81 11.61 -43.35 -26.40
CA GLN A 81 12.48 -43.77 -27.51
C GLN A 81 13.90 -44.18 -27.11
N ARG A 82 14.15 -45.49 -26.91
CA ARG A 82 15.39 -46.19 -27.31
C ARG A 82 15.06 -47.68 -27.47
N ASP A 83 15.02 -48.19 -28.70
CA ASP A 83 16.15 -48.77 -29.46
C ASP A 83 16.44 -50.22 -29.04
N LYS A 84 16.31 -51.16 -29.99
CA LYS A 84 16.92 -52.51 -30.09
C LYS A 84 16.82 -53.41 -28.84
N VAL A 85 16.30 -54.64 -28.93
CA VAL A 85 16.79 -55.80 -29.69
C VAL A 85 15.65 -56.82 -29.83
#